data_AF-A0A1F8UIT5-F1
#
_entry.id   AF-A0A1F8UIT5-F1
#
_cell.length_a   1.000
_cell.length_b   1.000
_cell.length_c   1.000
_cell.angle_alpha   90.00
_cell.angle_beta   90.00
_cell.angle_gamma   90.00
#
_symmetry.space_group_name_H-M   'P 1'
#
loop_
_entity.id
_entity.type
_entity.pdbx_description
1 polymer ?
#
loop_
_entity_poly.entity_id
_entity_poly.type
_entity_poly.pdbx_seq_one_letter_code
_entity_poly.pdbx_strand_id
1 'polypeptide(L)'
;MQSCKLDCRKDYITLEELIESVVEQEGTKKEELKKEKRNLKISDIRKAIIKLCEEKCKVTNKEIADKLEIDTTLVSKIKNDNSRMNEKVKKIIVTYQMMSTCQACDSILLHEEIC
;
A
#
# COMPACT_ATOMS: atom_id res chain seq x y z
N MET A 1 -9.88 16.98 -32.43
CA MET A 1 -10.18 15.64 -31.85
C MET A 1 -8.93 15.16 -31.14
N GLN A 2 -8.76 15.46 -29.86
CA GLN A 2 -7.65 14.96 -29.06
C GLN A 2 -8.01 13.57 -28.53
N SER A 3 -7.19 12.60 -28.89
CA SER A 3 -7.34 11.20 -28.48
C SER A 3 -7.07 11.08 -26.98
N CYS A 4 -8.09 10.81 -26.18
CA CYS A 4 -7.92 10.31 -24.82
C CYS A 4 -7.34 8.89 -24.91
N LYS A 5 -6.00 8.78 -25.04
CA LYS A 5 -5.31 7.57 -24.63
C LYS A 5 -5.34 7.54 -23.11
N LEU A 6 -6.41 6.96 -22.56
CA LEU A 6 -6.41 6.40 -21.22
C LEU A 6 -5.43 5.23 -21.23
N ASP A 7 -4.13 5.56 -21.16
CA ASP A 7 -3.16 4.60 -20.70
C ASP A 7 -3.46 4.39 -19.22
N CYS A 8 -4.25 3.36 -18.93
CA CYS A 8 -4.33 2.73 -17.63
C CYS A 8 -2.95 2.12 -17.34
N ARG A 9 -1.90 2.95 -17.19
CA ARG A 9 -0.62 2.46 -16.72
C ARG A 9 -0.90 1.90 -15.34
N LYS A 10 -0.84 0.57 -15.24
CA LYS A 10 -0.44 -0.05 -13.98
C LYS A 10 0.99 0.42 -13.76
N ASP A 11 1.14 1.65 -13.27
CA ASP A 11 2.42 2.17 -12.85
C ASP A 11 2.83 1.31 -11.66
N TYR A 12 3.68 0.33 -11.95
CA TYR A 12 4.31 -0.48 -10.94
C TYR A 12 5.19 0.49 -10.15
N ILE A 13 4.85 0.71 -8.90
CA ILE A 13 5.68 1.50 -8.01
C ILE A 13 6.75 0.62 -7.40
N THR A 14 7.85 1.25 -7.00
CA THR A 14 8.90 0.53 -6.30
C THR A 14 8.42 0.12 -4.90
N LEU A 15 9.03 -0.93 -4.35
CA LEU A 15 8.78 -1.37 -2.98
C LEU A 15 9.07 -0.25 -1.96
N GLU A 16 10.06 0.60 -2.24
CA GLU A 16 10.43 1.72 -1.37
C GLU A 16 9.33 2.79 -1.35
N GLU A 17 8.84 3.22 -2.51
CA GLU A 17 7.74 4.18 -2.61
C GLU A 17 6.46 3.68 -1.94
N LEU A 18 6.17 2.37 -2.09
CA LEU A 18 5.03 1.74 -1.43
C LEU A 18 5.17 1.81 0.10
N ILE A 19 6.35 1.44 0.62
CA ILE A 19 6.62 1.47 2.06
C ILE A 19 6.47 2.90 2.58
N GLU A 20 7.09 3.88 1.91
CA GLU A 20 7.05 5.28 2.31
C GLU A 20 5.62 5.83 2.35
N SER A 21 4.83 5.57 1.31
CA SER A 21 3.44 6.01 1.23
C SER A 21 2.58 5.43 2.37
N VAL A 22 2.75 4.13 2.66
CA VAL A 22 1.97 3.46 3.72
C VAL A 22 2.39 3.92 5.11
N VAL A 23 3.69 4.13 5.37
CA VAL A 23 4.12 4.62 6.69
C VAL A 23 3.73 6.08 6.92
N GLU A 24 3.75 6.92 5.89
CA GLU A 24 3.29 8.31 5.96
C GLU A 24 1.81 8.38 6.29
N GLN A 25 0.98 7.60 5.56
CA GLN A 25 -0.46 7.47 5.81
C GLN A 25 -0.75 7.10 7.27
N GLU A 26 0.01 6.16 7.83
CA GLU A 26 -0.21 5.64 9.18
C GLU A 26 0.50 6.43 10.28
N GLY A 27 1.18 7.53 9.92
CA GLY A 27 1.93 8.39 10.84
C GLY A 27 3.05 7.63 11.56
N THR A 28 3.77 6.78 10.83
CA THR A 28 4.82 5.88 11.33
C THR A 28 6.14 6.13 10.60
N LYS A 29 7.25 5.74 11.22
CA LYS A 29 8.58 5.78 10.58
C LYS A 29 8.94 4.41 10.02
N LYS A 30 9.61 4.37 8.86
CA LYS A 30 10.12 3.11 8.27
C LYS A 30 10.97 2.29 9.24
N GLU A 31 11.70 2.94 10.13
CA GLU A 31 12.54 2.29 11.14
C GLU A 31 11.71 1.51 12.18
N GLU A 32 10.48 1.91 12.46
CA GLU A 32 9.58 1.17 13.35
C GLU A 32 9.16 -0.16 12.72
N LEU A 33 9.08 -0.23 11.38
CA LEU A 33 8.78 -1.47 10.67
C LEU A 33 9.87 -2.52 10.82
N LYS A 34 11.09 -2.15 11.21
CA LYS A 34 12.21 -3.07 11.43
C LYS A 34 12.23 -3.66 12.85
N LYS A 35 11.53 -3.03 13.80
CA LYS A 35 11.59 -3.44 15.21
C LYS A 35 10.83 -4.75 15.46
N GLU A 36 11.50 -5.75 16.01
CA GLU A 36 10.88 -7.04 16.36
C GLU A 36 9.82 -6.94 17.50
N LYS A 37 9.69 -5.77 18.15
CA LYS A 37 8.73 -5.55 19.24
C LYS A 37 7.30 -5.93 18.81
N ARG A 38 6.58 -6.63 19.72
CA ARG A 38 5.14 -6.96 19.62
C ARG A 38 4.27 -5.69 19.64
N ASN A 39 4.32 -4.92 18.57
CA ASN A 39 3.39 -3.84 18.31
C ASN A 39 2.40 -4.30 17.23
N LEU A 40 1.14 -4.47 17.63
CA LEU A 40 0.08 -4.93 16.73
C LEU A 40 -0.10 -3.98 15.54
N LYS A 41 0.01 -2.66 15.76
CA LYS A 41 -0.09 -1.66 14.68
C LYS A 41 1.00 -1.87 13.63
N ILE A 42 2.25 -2.05 14.05
CA ILE A 42 3.38 -2.30 13.15
C ILE A 42 3.22 -3.63 12.41
N SER A 43 2.73 -4.66 13.10
CA SER A 43 2.43 -5.96 12.49
C SER A 43 1.38 -5.84 11.39
N ASP A 44 0.32 -5.07 11.63
CA ASP A 44 -0.75 -4.86 10.66
C ASP A 44 -0.28 -4.02 9.47
N ILE A 45 0.56 -3.01 9.68
CA ILE A 45 1.21 -2.25 8.60
C ILE A 45 2.09 -3.14 7.73
N ARG A 46 2.94 -4.00 8.32
CA ARG A 46 3.77 -4.96 7.57
C ARG A 46 2.92 -5.87 6.70
N LYS A 47 1.82 -6.40 7.24
CA LYS A 47 0.90 -7.26 6.48
C LYS A 47 0.27 -6.51 5.30
N ALA A 48 -0.16 -5.27 5.51
CA ALA A 48 -0.72 -4.44 4.47
C ALA A 48 0.29 -4.20 3.34
N ILE A 49 1.53 -3.82 3.67
CA ILE A 49 2.61 -3.63 2.70
C ILE A 49 2.87 -4.92 1.90
N ILE A 50 3.02 -6.06 2.57
CA ILE A 50 3.27 -7.36 1.91
C ILE A 50 2.14 -7.68 0.91
N LYS A 51 0.89 -7.38 1.27
CA LYS A 51 -0.28 -7.62 0.41
C LYS A 51 -0.33 -6.66 -0.77
N LEU A 52 -0.08 -5.37 -0.54
CA LEU A 52 0.00 -4.37 -1.61
C LEU A 52 1.13 -4.67 -2.59
N CYS A 53 2.25 -5.24 -2.12
CA CYS A 53 3.34 -5.67 -2.99
C CYS A 53 2.89 -6.72 -4.01
N GLU A 54 1.98 -7.64 -3.64
CA GLU A 54 1.46 -8.65 -4.59
C GLU A 54 0.70 -8.01 -5.74
N GLU A 55 0.04 -6.88 -5.49
CA GLU A 55 -0.83 -6.21 -6.45
C GLU A 55 -0.12 -5.13 -7.28
N LYS A 56 0.88 -4.47 -6.67
CA LYS A 56 1.46 -3.22 -7.19
C LYS A 56 2.97 -3.29 -7.48
N CYS A 57 3.70 -4.26 -6.93
CA CYS A 57 5.16 -4.33 -7.05
C CYS A 57 5.59 -5.65 -7.70
N LYS A 58 6.50 -5.59 -8.68
CA LYS A 58 7.15 -6.79 -9.24
C LYS A 58 8.37 -7.17 -8.40
N VAL A 59 8.15 -7.56 -7.15
CA VAL A 59 9.24 -7.91 -6.21
C VAL A 59 9.09 -9.31 -5.66
N THR A 60 10.23 -9.95 -5.40
CA THR A 60 10.31 -11.28 -4.81
C THR A 60 10.09 -11.23 -3.30
N ASN A 61 9.74 -12.38 -2.69
CA ASN A 61 9.62 -12.48 -1.24
C ASN A 61 10.93 -12.13 -0.52
N LYS A 62 12.08 -12.37 -1.17
CA LYS A 62 13.40 -12.03 -0.65
C LYS A 62 13.59 -10.51 -0.57
N GLU A 63 13.24 -9.79 -1.63
CA GLU A 63 13.35 -8.32 -1.65
C GLU A 63 12.43 -7.66 -0.60
N ILE A 64 11.22 -8.18 -0.44
CA ILE A 64 10.29 -7.71 0.61
C ILE A 64 10.88 -7.95 2.01
N ALA A 65 11.41 -9.16 2.24
CA ALA A 65 12.03 -9.55 3.50
C ALA A 65 13.24 -8.68 3.85
N ASP A 66 14.15 -8.49 2.89
CA ASP A 66 15.36 -7.68 3.05
C ASP A 66 15.00 -6.23 3.36
N LYS A 67 14.01 -5.64 2.67
CA LYS A 67 13.62 -4.23 2.86
C LYS A 67 12.90 -3.98 4.19
N LEU A 68 12.08 -4.94 4.63
CA LEU A 68 11.35 -4.87 5.90
C LEU A 68 12.18 -5.42 7.09
N GLU A 69 13.37 -5.97 6.83
CA GLU A 69 14.22 -6.66 7.80
C GLU A 69 13.47 -7.75 8.59
N ILE A 70 12.71 -8.58 7.86
CA ILE A 70 11.95 -9.71 8.43
C ILE A 70 12.31 -11.02 7.75
N ASP A 71 11.95 -12.13 8.38
CA ASP A 71 12.18 -13.45 7.82
C ASP A 71 11.35 -13.71 6.54
N THR A 72 11.99 -14.30 5.52
CA THR A 72 11.34 -14.64 4.24
C THR A 72 10.19 -15.64 4.39
N THR A 73 10.26 -16.54 5.38
CA THR A 73 9.17 -17.46 5.72
C THR A 73 7.98 -16.70 6.30
N LEU A 74 8.21 -15.63 7.07
CA LEU A 74 7.13 -14.78 7.57
C LEU A 74 6.41 -14.06 6.42
N VAL A 75 7.15 -13.53 5.44
CA VAL A 75 6.57 -12.95 4.22
C VAL A 75 5.70 -13.98 3.51
N SER A 76 6.24 -15.18 3.29
CA SER A 76 5.52 -16.26 2.60
C SER A 76 4.26 -16.70 3.36
N LYS A 77 4.33 -16.78 4.69
CA LYS A 77 3.17 -17.06 5.56
C LYS A 77 2.10 -15.98 5.43
N ILE A 78 2.47 -14.70 5.46
CA ILE A 78 1.52 -13.59 5.33
C ILE A 78 0.88 -13.57 3.93
N LYS A 79 1.65 -13.88 2.88
CA LYS A 79 1.12 -13.98 1.51
C LYS A 79 0.08 -15.09 1.37
N ASN A 80 0.38 -16.30 1.86
CA ASN A 80 -0.50 -17.45 1.66
C ASN A 80 -1.68 -17.50 2.65
N ASP A 81 -1.61 -16.81 3.78
CA ASP A 81 -2.59 -16.91 4.85
C ASP A 81 -3.55 -15.71 4.89
N ASN A 82 -4.70 -15.85 4.22
CA ASN A 82 -5.74 -14.83 4.21
C ASN A 82 -6.42 -14.61 5.57
N SER A 83 -6.26 -15.53 6.54
CA SER A 83 -6.82 -15.35 7.90
C SER A 83 -6.15 -14.20 8.66
N ARG A 84 -4.98 -13.74 8.19
CA ARG A 84 -4.23 -12.63 8.76
C ARG A 84 -4.73 -11.26 8.29
N MET A 85 -5.71 -11.24 7.39
CA MET A 85 -6.33 -10.05 6.83
C MET A 85 -7.43 -9.52 7.78
N ASN A 86 -7.01 -8.91 8.89
CA ASN A 86 -7.92 -8.30 9.84
C ASN A 86 -8.49 -6.97 9.30
N GLU A 87 -9.57 -6.47 9.90
CA GLU A 87 -10.22 -5.22 9.48
C GLU A 87 -9.25 -4.03 9.41
N LYS A 88 -8.29 -3.94 10.33
CA LYS A 88 -7.25 -2.91 10.33
C LYS A 88 -6.35 -2.99 9.10
N VAL A 89 -5.91 -4.19 8.72
CA VAL A 89 -5.09 -4.41 7.51
C VAL A 89 -5.88 -4.01 6.27
N LYS A 90 -7.15 -4.41 6.19
CA LYS A 90 -8.04 -4.03 5.08
C LYS A 90 -8.21 -2.52 4.97
N LYS A 91 -8.40 -1.83 6.10
CA LYS A 91 -8.52 -0.37 6.14
C LYS A 91 -7.26 0.31 5.57
N ILE A 92 -6.07 -0.12 5.99
CA ILE A 92 -4.80 0.42 5.47
C ILE A 92 -4.73 0.27 3.94
N ILE A 93 -5.05 -0.92 3.43
CA ILE A 93 -5.04 -1.23 1.99
C ILE A 93 -6.04 -0.36 1.23
N VAL A 94 -7.29 -0.26 1.71
CA VAL A 94 -8.34 0.53 1.07
C VAL A 94 -7.99 2.01 1.06
N THR A 95 -7.53 2.57 2.19
CA THR A 95 -7.10 3.97 2.27
C THR A 95 -5.98 4.25 1.29
N TYR A 96 -4.98 3.37 1.22
CA TYR A 96 -3.88 3.50 0.27
C TYR A 96 -4.38 3.48 -1.18
N GLN A 97 -5.29 2.57 -1.51
CA GLN A 97 -5.88 2.48 -2.85
C GLN A 97 -6.70 3.73 -3.19
N MET A 98 -7.50 4.26 -2.26
CA MET A 98 -8.28 5.50 -2.46
C MET A 98 -7.37 6.71 -2.71
N MET A 99 -6.30 6.85 -1.93
CA MET A 99 -5.29 7.90 -2.13
C MET A 99 -4.56 7.75 -3.48
N SER A 100 -4.24 6.51 -3.87
CA SER A 100 -3.59 6.21 -5.15
C SER A 100 -4.51 6.44 -6.35
N THR A 101 -5.83 6.35 -6.18
CA THR A 101 -6.81 6.63 -7.24
C THR A 101 -7.21 8.11 -7.34
N CYS A 102 -6.72 8.96 -6.44
CA CYS A 102 -6.96 10.41 -6.49
C CYS A 102 -6.03 11.10 -7.51
N GLN A 103 -6.09 10.63 -8.76
CA GLN A 103 -5.76 11.41 -9.97
C GLN A 103 -6.92 11.36 -10.99
N ALA A 104 -8.07 10.81 -10.61
CA ALA A 104 -9.24 10.67 -11.49
C ALA A 104 -10.51 11.40 -11.02
N CYS A 105 -10.40 12.36 -10.08
CA CYS A 105 -11.52 13.26 -9.77
C CYS A 105 -11.05 14.57 -9.13
N ASP A 106 -10.42 15.42 -9.94
CA ASP A 106 -10.40 16.87 -9.73
C ASP A 106 -11.25 17.56 -10.83
N SER A 107 -12.49 17.08 -11.03
CA SER A 107 -13.42 17.68 -11.98
C SER A 107 -14.89 17.54 -11.58
N ILE A 108 -15.22 17.58 -10.29
CA ILE A 108 -16.58 17.97 -9.88
C ILE A 108 -16.48 18.84 -8.62
N LEU A 109 -16.05 20.09 -8.79
CA LEU A 109 -16.59 21.18 -7.97
C LEU A 109 -16.41 22.50 -8.71
N LEU A 110 -17.43 22.91 -9.47
CA LEU A 110 -17.90 24.31 -9.56
C LEU A 110 -18.99 24.43 -10.63
N HIS A 111 -19.96 25.30 -10.33
CA HIS A 111 -21.21 25.63 -11.04
C HIS A 111 -22.38 24.67 -10.70
N GLU A 112 -23.44 25.07 -9.98
CA GLU A 112 -24.08 26.39 -9.89
C GLU A 112 -24.73 26.62 -8.50
N GLU A 113 -24.31 27.69 -7.81
CA GLU A 113 -25.31 28.61 -7.26
C GLU A 113 -25.80 29.51 -8.40
N ILE A 114 -27.06 29.95 -8.29
CA ILE A 114 -27.78 30.97 -9.08
C ILE A 114 -28.61 30.41 -10.25
N CYS A 115 -29.87 30.07 -9.96
CA CYS A 115 -31.02 30.88 -10.36
C CYS A 115 -32.27 30.52 -9.55
#